data_AF-A0A645FUP5-F1
#
_entry.id   AF-A0A645FUP5-F1
#
_cell.length_a   1.000
_cell.length_b   1.000
_cell.length_c   1.000
_cell.angle_alpha   90.00
_cell.angle_beta   90.00
_cell.angle_gamma   90.00
#
_symmetry.space_group_name_H-M   'P 1'
#
loop_
_entity.id
_entity.type
_entity.pdbx_description
1 polymer ?
#
loop_
_entity_poly.entity_id
_entity_poly.type
_entity_poly.pdbx_seq_one_letter_code
_entity_poly.pdbx_strand_id
1 'polypeptide(L)'
;MPPLLRLWIDEVFDMNWIAKENDPLSNKDALIIVTTGGKEQNYTEDGLYGATISQLMLPLRLALKVNNIEVKEIIAIHSADDLKEDALKEITEQIRKKLITE
;
A
#
# COMPACT_ATOMS: atom_id res chain seq x y z
N MET A 1 -4.93 -8.86 0.72
CA MET A 1 -5.48 -7.82 -0.18
C MET A 1 -6.97 -8.10 -0.37
N PRO A 2 -7.86 -7.09 -0.26
CA PRO A 2 -9.28 -7.27 -0.57
C PRO A 2 -9.47 -7.75 -2.01
N PRO A 3 -10.45 -8.65 -2.27
CA PRO A 3 -10.65 -9.24 -3.59
C PRO A 3 -10.95 -8.21 -4.68
N LEU A 4 -11.64 -7.11 -4.33
CA LEU A 4 -11.96 -6.03 -5.28
C LEU A 4 -10.71 -5.31 -5.81
N LEU A 5 -9.74 -5.01 -4.93
CA LEU A 5 -8.50 -4.35 -5.36
C LEU A 5 -7.68 -5.26 -6.27
N ARG A 6 -7.63 -6.57 -5.95
CA ARG A 6 -6.97 -7.55 -6.82
C ARG A 6 -7.63 -7.59 -8.20
N LEU A 7 -8.96 -7.73 -8.25
CA LEU A 7 -9.70 -7.74 -9.50
C LEU A 7 -9.48 -6.47 -10.31
N TRP A 8 -9.46 -5.30 -9.67
CA TRP A 8 -9.21 -4.04 -10.36
C TRP A 8 -7.83 -4.02 -11.01
N ILE A 9 -6.77 -4.47 -10.32
CA ILE A 9 -5.43 -4.57 -10.90
C ILE A 9 -5.44 -5.53 -12.10
N ASP A 10 -6.03 -6.72 -11.93
CA ASP A 10 -6.04 -7.77 -12.95
C ASP A 10 -6.80 -7.34 -14.23
N GLU A 11 -7.88 -6.55 -14.10
CA GLU A 11 -8.72 -6.12 -15.22
C GLU A 11 -8.30 -4.79 -15.85
N VAL A 12 -7.67 -3.89 -15.09
CA VAL A 12 -7.30 -2.55 -15.57
C VAL A 12 -5.87 -2.51 -16.11
N PHE A 13 -4.94 -3.28 -15.54
CA PHE A 13 -3.55 -3.27 -15.97
C PHE A 13 -3.35 -4.20 -17.17
N ASP A 14 -3.24 -3.61 -18.36
CA ASP A 14 -2.99 -4.36 -19.59
C ASP A 14 -1.49 -4.61 -19.76
N MET A 15 -1.10 -5.89 -19.77
CA MET A 15 0.30 -6.31 -20.00
C MET A 15 0.86 -5.83 -21.34
N ASN A 16 0.01 -5.53 -22.32
CA ASN A 16 0.43 -4.96 -23.59
C ASN A 16 0.94 -3.52 -23.46
N TRP A 17 0.68 -2.82 -22.35
CA TRP A 17 1.20 -1.47 -22.11
C TRP A 17 2.68 -1.47 -21.78
N ILE A 18 3.17 -2.46 -21.04
CA ILE A 18 4.57 -2.51 -20.57
C ILE A 18 5.57 -2.51 -21.75
N ALA A 19 5.18 -3.05 -22.90
CA ALA A 19 6.01 -3.11 -24.11
C ALA A 19 5.83 -1.91 -25.05
N LYS A 20 4.89 -1.01 -24.78
CA LYS A 20 4.59 0.15 -25.63
C LYS A 20 5.38 1.37 -25.17
N GLU A 21 5.80 2.17 -26.14
CA GLU A 21 6.53 3.43 -25.90
C GLU A 21 5.68 4.45 -25.11
N ASN A 22 4.35 4.35 -25.19
CA ASN A 22 3.38 5.18 -24.46
C ASN A 22 2.62 4.37 -23.39
N ASP A 23 3.34 3.65 -22.53
CA ASP A 23 2.76 3.00 -21.34
C ASP A 23 2.15 4.05 -20.40
N PRO A 24 0.81 4.05 -20.18
CA PRO A 24 0.16 5.04 -19.33
C PRO A 24 0.55 4.93 -17.86
N LEU A 25 1.16 3.83 -17.41
CA LEU A 25 1.58 3.58 -16.03
C LEU A 25 3.08 3.83 -15.79
N SER A 26 3.86 4.04 -16.85
CA SER A 26 5.30 4.25 -16.74
C SER A 26 5.66 5.50 -15.93
N ASN A 27 6.71 5.39 -15.11
CA ASN A 27 7.24 6.43 -14.22
C ASN A 27 6.21 6.99 -13.24
N LYS A 28 5.24 6.18 -12.80
CA LYS A 28 4.32 6.57 -11.73
C LYS A 28 4.81 6.09 -10.39
N ASP A 29 4.56 6.95 -9.40
CA ASP A 29 4.78 6.63 -8.01
C ASP A 29 3.48 6.18 -7.35
N ALA A 30 3.59 5.29 -6.38
CA ALA A 30 2.48 4.79 -5.59
C ALA A 30 2.79 4.83 -4.09
N LEU A 31 1.74 5.14 -3.34
CA LEU A 31 1.71 5.04 -1.88
C LEU A 31 0.70 3.96 -1.49
N ILE A 32 1.10 3.00 -0.65
CA ILE A 32 0.18 1.99 -0.11
C ILE A 32 -0.21 2.41 1.29
N ILE A 33 -1.50 2.64 1.53
CA ILE A 33 -2.04 2.91 2.86
C ILE A 33 -2.93 1.73 3.24
N VAL A 34 -2.60 1.05 4.34
CA VAL A 34 -3.31 -0.13 4.81
C VAL A 34 -3.73 0.04 6.26
N THR A 35 -4.97 -0.30 6.57
CA THR A 35 -5.49 -0.36 7.93
C THR A 35 -5.58 -1.80 8.40
N THR A 36 -5.34 -2.02 9.69
CA THR A 36 -5.50 -3.33 10.32
C THR A 36 -6.15 -3.17 11.69
N GLY A 37 -6.97 -4.13 12.10
CA GLY A 37 -7.47 -4.19 13.48
C GLY A 37 -6.45 -4.75 14.49
N GLY A 38 -5.39 -5.39 13.99
CA GLY A 38 -4.31 -5.89 14.85
C GLY A 38 -3.47 -4.76 15.42
N LYS A 39 -2.91 -4.98 16.61
CA LYS A 39 -1.89 -4.10 17.19
C LYS A 39 -0.60 -4.19 16.38
N GLU A 40 0.17 -3.12 16.36
CA GLU A 40 1.45 -3.03 15.64
C GLU A 40 2.42 -4.17 16.00
N GLN A 41 2.57 -4.47 17.29
CA GLN A 41 3.42 -5.55 17.81
C GLN A 41 3.08 -6.96 17.29
N ASN A 42 1.89 -7.16 16.70
CA ASN A 42 1.53 -8.43 16.09
C ASN A 42 2.20 -8.63 14.72
N TYR A 43 2.62 -7.54 14.07
CA TYR A 43 3.20 -7.51 12.74
C TYR A 43 4.73 -7.32 12.79
N THR A 44 5.39 -8.14 13.59
CA THR A 44 6.85 -8.26 13.65
C THR A 44 7.25 -9.71 13.38
N GLU A 45 8.53 -9.97 13.12
CA GLU A 45 9.03 -11.33 12.90
C GLU A 45 8.83 -12.24 14.12
N ASP A 46 8.94 -11.67 15.33
CA ASP A 46 8.67 -12.35 16.60
C ASP A 46 7.22 -12.18 17.09
N GLY A 47 6.40 -11.46 16.32
CA GLY A 47 5.02 -11.11 16.66
C GLY A 47 4.05 -12.24 16.37
N LEU A 48 2.78 -12.04 16.74
CA LEU A 48 1.72 -13.05 16.57
C LEU A 48 1.64 -13.65 15.15
N TYR A 49 1.85 -12.84 14.12
CA TYR A 49 1.74 -13.27 12.73
C TYR A 49 3.08 -13.71 12.12
N GLY A 50 4.20 -13.53 12.82
CA GLY A 50 5.54 -13.85 12.33
C GLY A 50 5.93 -13.12 11.04
N ALA A 51 5.29 -11.97 10.75
CA ALA A 51 5.46 -11.22 9.52
C ALA A 51 5.16 -9.74 9.71
N THR A 52 5.98 -8.90 9.09
CA THR A 52 5.78 -7.45 9.01
C THR A 52 4.74 -7.08 7.97
N ILE A 53 4.13 -5.89 8.11
CA ILE A 53 3.21 -5.35 7.09
C ILE A 53 3.89 -5.27 5.71
N SER A 54 5.18 -4.89 5.67
CA SER A 54 5.94 -4.81 4.42
C SER A 54 6.03 -6.18 3.72
N GLN A 55 6.28 -7.25 4.47
CA GLN A 55 6.27 -8.63 3.94
C GLN A 55 4.88 -9.04 3.46
N LEU A 56 3.83 -8.72 4.24
CA LEU A 56 2.45 -9.04 3.87
C LEU A 56 1.97 -8.29 2.61
N MET A 57 2.49 -7.09 2.37
CA MET A 57 2.19 -6.25 1.21
C MET A 57 3.08 -6.55 -0.01
N LEU A 58 4.04 -7.47 0.10
CA LEU A 58 4.95 -7.82 -0.99
C LEU A 58 4.23 -8.18 -2.30
N PRO A 59 3.13 -8.98 -2.32
CA PRO A 59 2.44 -9.30 -3.56
C PRO A 59 1.89 -8.07 -4.28
N LEU A 60 1.34 -7.09 -3.54
CA LEU A 60 0.84 -5.84 -4.12
C LEU A 60 1.98 -5.02 -4.70
N ARG A 61 3.07 -4.88 -3.94
CA ARG A 61 4.25 -4.14 -4.37
C ARG A 61 4.85 -4.73 -5.64
N LEU A 62 4.89 -6.05 -5.76
CA LEU A 62 5.37 -6.73 -6.97
C LEU A 62 4.42 -6.50 -8.15
N ALA A 63 3.10 -6.59 -7.95
CA ALA A 63 2.11 -6.32 -9.00
C ALA A 63 2.20 -4.88 -9.55
N LEU A 64 2.45 -3.89 -8.69
CA LEU A 64 2.71 -2.52 -9.12
C LEU A 64 4.05 -2.39 -9.85
N LYS A 65 5.11 -3.01 -9.31
CA LYS A 65 6.47 -2.95 -9.89
C LYS A 65 6.54 -3.53 -11.31
N VAL A 66 5.85 -4.64 -11.59
CA VAL A 66 5.84 -5.23 -12.94
C VAL A 66 5.15 -4.32 -13.97
N ASN A 67 4.34 -3.37 -13.51
CA ASN A 67 3.68 -2.35 -14.32
C ASN A 67 4.41 -1.00 -14.28
N ASN A 68 5.73 -1.00 -13.99
CA ASN A 68 6.57 0.20 -13.92
C ASN A 68 6.13 1.26 -12.90
N ILE A 69 5.37 0.85 -11.87
CA ILE A 69 4.96 1.71 -10.77
C ILE A 69 5.89 1.52 -9.58
N GLU A 70 6.51 2.60 -9.10
CA GLU A 70 7.38 2.57 -7.94
C GLU A 70 6.59 2.82 -6.65
N VAL A 71 6.56 1.84 -5.74
CA VAL A 71 5.99 2.04 -4.41
C VAL A 71 6.99 2.78 -3.52
N LYS A 72 6.75 4.05 -3.27
CA LYS A 72 7.62 4.91 -2.46
C LYS A 72 7.56 4.56 -0.99
N GLU A 73 6.35 4.28 -0.49
CA GLU A 73 6.16 3.97 0.91
C GLU A 73 4.90 3.13 1.17
N ILE A 74 4.94 2.39 2.28
CA ILE A 74 3.82 1.64 2.82
C ILE A 74 3.51 2.21 4.21
N ILE A 75 2.31 2.78 4.37
CA ILE A 75 1.83 3.34 5.63
C ILE A 75 0.84 2.34 6.23
N ALA A 76 1.19 1.81 7.40
CA ALA A 76 0.34 0.89 8.16
C ALA A 76 -0.35 1.62 9.31
N ILE A 77 -1.67 1.48 9.39
CA ILE A 77 -2.50 2.01 10.46
C ILE A 77 -3.01 0.82 11.28
N HIS A 78 -2.56 0.71 12.52
CA HIS A 78 -2.87 -0.40 13.42
C HIS A 78 -4.03 -0.07 14.37
N SER A 79 -4.66 -1.10 14.94
CA SER A 79 -5.81 -0.96 15.85
C SER A 79 -6.91 -0.04 15.30
N ALA A 80 -7.15 -0.12 13.98
CA ALA A 80 -7.96 0.86 13.25
C ALA A 80 -9.44 0.88 13.68
N ASP A 81 -9.91 -0.19 14.30
CA ASP A 81 -11.24 -0.36 14.91
C ASP A 81 -11.43 0.46 16.20
N ASP A 82 -10.34 0.79 16.91
CA ASP A 82 -10.36 1.50 18.19
C ASP A 82 -9.72 2.91 18.13
N LEU A 83 -9.42 3.40 16.92
CA LEU A 83 -8.77 4.71 16.75
C LEU A 83 -9.67 5.87 17.19
N LYS A 84 -9.13 6.72 18.07
CA LYS A 84 -9.78 7.97 18.50
C LYS A 84 -9.57 9.10 17.48
N GLU A 85 -10.46 10.07 17.51
CA GLU A 85 -10.46 11.21 16.57
C GLU A 85 -9.11 11.96 16.54
N ASP A 86 -8.47 12.19 17.68
CA ASP A 86 -7.18 12.89 17.73
C ASP A 86 -6.06 12.11 17.03
N ALA A 87 -6.03 10.79 17.20
CA ALA A 87 -5.06 9.92 16.51
C ALA A 87 -5.33 9.88 15.00
N LEU A 88 -6.61 9.87 14.59
CA LEU A 88 -7.00 9.95 13.17
C LEU A 88 -6.55 11.27 12.53
N LYS A 89 -6.66 12.39 13.24
CA LYS A 89 -6.17 13.70 12.77
C LYS A 89 -4.66 13.68 12.56
N GLU A 90 -3.91 13.13 13.51
CA GLU A 90 -2.46 13.02 13.39
C GLU A 90 -2.04 12.15 12.19
N ILE A 91 -2.66 10.98 12.02
CA ILE A 91 -2.41 10.09 10.89
C ILE A 91 -2.75 10.77 9.56
N THR A 92 -3.87 11.49 9.51
CA THR A 92 -4.30 12.22 8.31
C THR A 92 -3.28 13.29 7.92
N GLU A 93 -2.77 14.05 8.88
CA GLU A 93 -1.74 15.05 8.63
C GLU A 93 -0.41 14.43 8.19
N GLN A 94 -0.04 13.25 8.71
CA GLN A 94 1.12 12.51 8.25
C GLN A 94 0.97 12.06 6.79
N ILE A 95 -0.19 11.50 6.42
CA ILE A 95 -0.49 11.11 5.03
C ILE A 95 -0.48 12.33 4.12
N ARG A 96 -1.11 13.43 4.54
CA ARG A 96 -1.18 14.68 3.78
C ARG A 96 0.20 15.24 3.47
N LYS A 97 1.10 15.27 4.46
CA LYS A 97 2.48 15.74 4.25
C LYS A 97 3.17 14.90 3.18
N LYS A 98 3.02 13.57 3.21
CA LYS A 98 3.64 12.67 2.24
C LYS A 98 3.11 12.88 0.82
N LEU A 99 1.81 13.14 0.67
CA LEU A 99 1.21 13.41 -0.64
C LEU A 99 1.55 14.78 -1.24
N ILE A 100 2.00 15.75 -0.43
CA ILE A 100 2.32 17.12 -0.87
C ILE A 100 3.83 17.31 -1.10
N THR A 101 4.67 16.38 -0.62
CA THR A 101 6.14 16.51 -0.69
C THR A 101 6.71 15.96 -2.01
N GLU A 102 5.89 15.73 -3.03
CA GLU A 102 6.29 15.36 -4.41
C GLU A 102 5.90 16.45 -5.42
#